data_AF-A0A2T4GFY2-F1
#
_entry.id   AF-A0A2T4GFY2-F1
#
_cell.length_a   1.000
_cell.length_b   1.000
_cell.length_c   1.000
_cell.angle_alpha   90.00
_cell.angle_beta   90.00
_cell.angle_gamma   90.00
#
_symmetry.space_group_name_H-M   'P 1'
#
loop_
_entity.id
_entity.type
_entity.pdbx_description
1 polymer ?
#
loop_
_entity_poly.entity_id
_entity_poly.type
_entity_poly.pdbx_seq_one_letter_code
_entity_poly.pdbx_strand_id
1 'polypeptide(L)'
;MTTVGRQERQLLGTLISTPFVGKDEHGQEGCFFCFPDLSCRIPGSFRLKFRLVEIDPTRTDTVKRFPELAEVNSYIFTVHNAKDSQEYKLVQSGETLRDQGCIIPSRRVSSRIMQRHDYLNDEE
;
A
#
# COMPACT_ATOMS: atom_id res chain seq x y z
N MET A 1 27.52 8.91 27.52
CA MET A 1 27.43 8.66 26.06
C MET A 1 26.12 7.97 25.77
N THR A 2 25.10 8.70 25.32
CA THR A 2 23.81 8.14 24.90
C THR A 2 23.91 7.75 23.43
N THR A 3 23.96 6.45 23.16
CA THR A 3 23.81 5.90 21.81
C THR A 3 22.40 6.21 21.34
N VAL A 4 22.28 7.20 20.44
CA VAL A 4 21.03 7.43 19.71
C VAL A 4 20.81 6.20 18.83
N GLY A 5 19.96 5.28 19.31
CA GLY A 5 19.59 4.10 18.55
C GLY A 5 19.07 4.52 17.17
N ARG A 6 19.64 3.96 16.11
CA ARG A 6 19.22 4.19 14.72
C ARG A 6 17.73 3.90 14.61
N GLN A 7 16.90 4.93 14.44
CA GLN A 7 15.48 4.75 14.16
C GLN A 7 15.34 4.08 12.78
N GLU A 8 14.95 2.81 12.77
CA GLU A 8 14.58 2.13 11.53
C GLU A 8 13.27 2.71 10.97
N ARG A 9 13.16 2.73 9.65
CA ARG A 9 11.92 3.14 8.98
C ARG A 9 10.81 2.14 9.31
N GLN A 10 9.67 2.67 9.76
CA GLN A 10 8.52 1.86 10.14
C GLN A 10 7.71 1.39 8.93
N LEU A 11 7.62 2.23 7.88
CA LEU A 11 6.96 1.94 6.61
C LEU A 11 8.00 1.46 5.57
N LEU A 12 7.69 0.36 4.90
CA LEU A 12 8.52 -0.32 3.90
C LEU A 12 7.77 -0.49 2.58
N GLY A 13 8.51 -0.93 1.55
CA GLY A 13 8.00 -1.14 0.20
C GLY A 13 8.26 0.04 -0.70
N THR A 14 7.48 0.15 -1.77
CA THR A 14 7.52 1.23 -2.74
C THR A 14 6.68 2.39 -2.21
N LEU A 15 7.37 3.40 -1.66
CA LEU A 15 6.74 4.57 -1.02
C LEU A 15 6.38 5.70 -1.99
N ILE A 16 6.66 5.51 -3.28
CA ILE A 16 6.42 6.49 -4.35
C ILE A 16 5.63 5.80 -5.44
N SER A 17 4.61 6.47 -5.96
CA SER A 17 3.83 5.97 -7.09
C SER A 17 3.84 6.98 -8.23
N THR A 18 3.90 6.49 -9.46
CA THR A 18 3.72 7.29 -10.67
C THR A 18 2.24 7.31 -11.06
N PRO A 19 1.75 8.40 -11.69
CA PRO A 19 0.38 8.46 -12.14
C PRO A 19 0.09 7.36 -13.17
N PHE A 20 -1.06 6.70 -13.03
CA PHE A 20 -1.64 5.79 -14.00
C PHE A 20 -2.99 6.34 -14.45
N VAL A 21 -3.15 6.62 -15.74
CA VAL A 21 -4.42 7.07 -16.30
C VAL A 21 -5.21 5.85 -16.76
N GLY A 22 -6.43 5.70 -16.27
CA GLY A 22 -7.30 4.58 -16.61
C GLY A 22 -8.74 4.82 -16.18
N LYS A 23 -9.57 3.80 -16.29
CA LYS A 23 -10.97 3.81 -15.89
C LYS A 23 -11.19 3.05 -14.58
N ASP A 24 -12.01 3.60 -13.69
CA ASP A 24 -12.46 2.91 -12.47
C ASP A 24 -13.49 1.80 -12.77
N GLU A 25 -13.97 1.13 -11.73
CA GLU A 25 -15.01 0.10 -11.80
C GLU A 25 -16.36 0.61 -12.36
N HIS A 26 -16.56 1.93 -12.41
CA HIS A 26 -17.75 2.57 -12.99
C HIS A 26 -17.51 3.06 -14.43
N GLY A 27 -16.33 2.80 -14.99
CA GLY A 27 -15.94 3.22 -16.34
C GLY A 27 -15.54 4.69 -16.45
N GLN A 28 -15.39 5.39 -15.32
CA GLN A 28 -14.98 6.80 -15.29
C GLN A 28 -13.46 6.93 -15.37
N GLU A 29 -12.98 7.79 -16.26
CA GLU A 29 -11.55 8.04 -16.40
C GLU A 29 -11.01 8.83 -15.20
N GLY A 30 -9.84 8.44 -14.72
CA GLY A 30 -9.15 9.08 -13.61
C GLY A 30 -7.64 8.89 -13.65
N CYS A 31 -6.97 9.62 -12.76
CA CYS A 31 -5.53 9.51 -12.52
C CYS A 31 -5.30 8.84 -11.17
N PHE A 32 -4.75 7.63 -11.19
CA PHE A 32 -4.60 6.76 -10.04
C PHE A 32 -3.13 6.63 -9.63
N PHE A 33 -2.90 6.53 -8.32
CA PHE A 33 -1.58 6.31 -7.74
C PHE A 33 -1.64 5.04 -6.89
N CYS A 34 -1.03 3.97 -7.39
CA CYS A 34 -1.08 2.66 -6.75
C CYS A 34 0.18 2.39 -5.91
N PHE A 35 -0.02 1.85 -4.70
CA PHE A 35 1.05 1.49 -3.76
C PHE A 35 0.93 0.00 -3.38
N PRO A 36 1.30 -0.92 -4.29
CA PRO A 36 0.94 -2.34 -4.17
C PRO A 36 1.67 -3.13 -3.08
N ASP A 37 2.75 -2.60 -2.52
CA ASP A 37 3.72 -3.35 -1.70
C ASP A 37 4.04 -2.66 -0.36
N LEU A 38 3.13 -1.83 0.16
CA LEU A 38 3.31 -1.18 1.46
C LEU A 38 3.27 -2.17 2.63
N SER A 39 4.21 -2.03 3.55
CA SER A 39 4.27 -2.84 4.79
C SER A 39 4.71 -2.00 5.99
N CYS A 40 4.16 -2.29 7.17
CA CYS A 40 4.54 -1.64 8.42
C CYS A 40 5.18 -2.65 9.38
N ARG A 41 6.32 -2.29 9.98
CA ARG A 41 7.07 -3.16 10.90
C ARG A 41 6.53 -3.19 12.32
N ILE A 42 5.85 -2.13 12.74
CA ILE A 42 5.49 -1.93 14.14
C ILE A 42 3.98 -2.04 14.28
N PRO A 43 3.48 -2.88 15.20
CA PRO A 43 2.06 -2.93 15.52
C PRO A 43 1.55 -1.58 16.03
N GLY A 44 0.30 -1.25 15.73
CA GLY A 44 -0.31 -0.01 16.18
C GLY A 44 -1.31 0.56 15.19
N SER A 45 -1.89 1.70 15.55
CA SER A 45 -2.86 2.41 14.71
C SER A 45 -2.19 3.59 14.00
N PHE A 46 -2.31 3.62 12.68
CA PHE A 46 -1.61 4.57 11.82
C PHE A 46 -2.53 5.15 10.75
N ARG A 47 -2.08 6.24 10.12
CA ARG A 47 -2.62 6.75 8.86
C ARG A 47 -1.49 6.84 7.85
N LEU A 48 -1.80 6.58 6.59
CA LEU A 48 -0.92 6.90 5.48
C LEU A 48 -1.16 8.35 5.09
N LYS A 49 -0.07 9.08 4.87
CA LYS A 49 -0.09 10.47 4.41
C LYS A 49 0.47 10.50 3.00
N PHE A 50 -0.37 10.84 2.04
CA PHE A 50 -0.02 10.94 0.63
C PHE A 50 0.22 12.39 0.26
N ARG A 51 1.25 12.62 -0.56
CA ARG A 51 1.60 13.94 -1.09
C ARG A 51 1.78 13.84 -2.59
N LEU A 52 1.09 14.72 -3.31
CA LEU A 52 1.25 14.86 -4.75
C LEU A 52 2.29 15.94 -5.02
N VAL A 53 3.34 15.59 -5.75
CA VAL A 53 4.43 16.50 -6.10
C VAL A 53 4.55 16.55 -7.62
N GLU A 54 4.57 17.76 -8.16
CA GLU A 54 4.82 17.98 -9.58
C GLU A 54 6.30 18.20 -9.83
N ILE A 55 6.91 17.28 -10.58
CA ILE A 55 8.33 17.32 -10.91
C ILE A 55 8.48 17.91 -12.31
N ASP A 56 9.09 19.09 -12.39
CA ASP A 56 9.51 19.74 -13.63
C ASP A 56 11.00 19.46 -13.88
N PRO A 57 11.35 18.61 -14.85
CA PRO A 57 12.74 18.25 -15.13
C PRO A 57 13.61 19.45 -15.51
N THR A 58 13.02 20.52 -16.07
CA THR A 58 13.78 21.71 -16.49
C THR A 58 14.30 22.52 -15.31
N ARG A 59 13.76 22.28 -14.11
CA ARG A 59 14.06 23.05 -12.91
C ARG A 59 14.92 22.29 -11.92
N THR A 60 15.32 21.05 -12.20
CA THR A 60 16.08 20.18 -11.27
C THR A 60 17.32 20.86 -10.70
N ASP A 61 17.99 21.71 -11.48
CA ASP A 61 19.23 22.38 -11.08
C ASP A 61 18.98 23.69 -10.32
N THR A 62 17.75 24.20 -10.36
CA THR A 62 17.38 25.51 -9.80
C THR A 62 16.54 25.41 -8.54
N VAL A 63 15.82 24.30 -8.33
CA VAL A 63 14.96 24.11 -7.15
C VAL A 63 15.50 23.01 -6.24
N LYS A 64 15.57 23.29 -4.94
CA LYS A 64 15.91 22.27 -3.92
C LYS A 64 14.75 21.33 -3.60
N ARG A 65 13.52 21.76 -3.87
CA ARG A 65 12.29 20.99 -3.63
C ARG A 65 11.23 21.39 -4.65
N PHE A 66 10.56 20.40 -5.20
CA PHE A 66 9.42 20.57 -6.09
C PHE A 66 8.14 20.94 -5.31
N PRO A 67 7.20 21.68 -5.94
CA PRO A 67 5.96 22.07 -5.29
C PRO A 67 5.09 20.85 -4.94
N GLU A 68 4.48 20.89 -3.75
CA GLU A 68 3.47 19.93 -3.32
C GLU A 68 2.10 20.47 -3.76
N LEU A 69 1.44 19.77 -4.67
CA LEU A 69 0.17 20.18 -5.24
C LEU A 69 -1.01 19.87 -4.32
N ALA A 70 -0.94 18.73 -3.62
CA ALA A 70 -2.01 18.25 -2.75
C ALA A 70 -1.47 17.30 -1.67
N GLU A 71 -2.23 17.21 -0.57
CA GLU A 71 -1.95 16.32 0.54
C GLU A 71 -3.26 15.66 1.00
N VAL A 72 -3.23 14.36 1.29
CA VAL A 72 -4.38 13.64 1.83
C VAL A 72 -3.93 12.56 2.82
N ASN A 73 -4.75 12.33 3.85
CA ASN A 73 -4.53 11.26 4.81
C ASN A 73 -5.55 10.13 4.59
N SER A 74 -5.10 8.88 4.70
CA SER A 74 -6.00 7.73 4.75
C SER A 74 -6.86 7.75 6.01
N TYR A 75 -7.85 6.87 6.05
CA TYR A 75 -8.45 6.42 7.30
C TYR A 75 -7.41 5.72 8.20
N ILE A 76 -7.73 5.62 9.48
CA ILE A 76 -6.89 4.90 10.44
C ILE A 76 -6.94 3.41 10.09
N PHE A 77 -5.77 2.77 10.06
CA PHE A 77 -5.64 1.32 9.93
C PHE A 77 -4.77 0.78 11.09
N THR A 78 -5.02 -0.47 11.47
CA THR A 78 -4.29 -1.13 12.56
C THR A 78 -3.38 -2.21 11.99
N VAL A 79 -2.11 -2.15 12.40
CA VAL A 79 -1.10 -3.16 12.11
C VAL A 79 -1.05 -4.12 13.29
N HIS A 80 -1.29 -5.40 13.03
CA HIS A 80 -1.26 -6.45 14.03
C HIS A 80 0.04 -7.25 13.95
N ASN A 81 0.44 -7.87 15.05
CA ASN A 81 1.48 -8.90 15.00
C ASN A 81 0.99 -10.10 14.19
N ALA A 82 1.92 -10.81 13.56
CA ALA A 82 1.61 -12.02 12.79
C ALA A 82 0.93 -13.13 13.61
N LYS A 83 1.07 -13.10 14.94
CA LYS A 83 0.45 -14.06 15.87
C LYS A 83 -1.01 -13.74 16.18
N ASP A 84 -1.43 -12.50 15.97
CA ASP A 84 -2.75 -11.98 16.32
C ASP A 84 -3.59 -11.69 15.05
N SER A 85 -3.20 -12.25 13.91
CA SER A 85 -3.80 -11.90 12.62
C SER A 85 -5.20 -12.50 12.50
N GLN A 86 -6.20 -11.65 12.70
CA GLN A 86 -7.58 -11.93 12.34
C GLN A 86 -7.68 -11.98 10.81
N GLU A 87 -8.45 -12.94 10.28
CA GLU A 87 -8.67 -13.06 8.84
C GLU A 87 -9.50 -11.86 8.35
N TYR A 88 -8.84 -10.90 7.69
CA TYR A 88 -9.55 -9.79 7.06
C TYR A 88 -9.94 -10.18 5.64
N LYS A 89 -11.22 -10.02 5.31
CA LYS A 89 -11.69 -10.06 3.94
C LYS A 89 -11.16 -8.81 3.23
N LEU A 90 -10.11 -8.99 2.44
CA LEU A 90 -9.63 -7.94 1.55
C LEU A 90 -10.76 -7.56 0.60
N VAL A 91 -11.17 -6.30 0.63
CA VAL A 91 -11.97 -5.72 -0.46
C VAL A 91 -11.06 -5.72 -1.69
N GLN A 92 -11.29 -6.64 -2.61
CA GLN A 92 -10.58 -6.66 -3.89
C GLN A 92 -11.11 -5.51 -4.73
N SER A 93 -10.41 -4.39 -4.71
CA SER A 93 -10.57 -3.29 -5.67
C SER A 93 -9.25 -3.10 -6.40
N GLY A 94 -9.33 -2.87 -7.71
CA GLY A 94 -8.17 -2.70 -8.59
C GLY A 94 -8.08 -3.69 -9.76
N GLU A 95 -9.05 -4.60 -9.92
CA GLU A 95 -9.07 -5.52 -11.07
C GLU A 95 -9.19 -4.76 -12.40
N THR A 96 -10.12 -3.82 -12.47
CA THR A 96 -10.33 -2.98 -13.66
C THR A 96 -9.07 -2.22 -14.05
N LEU A 97 -8.35 -1.64 -13.07
CA LEU A 97 -7.09 -0.93 -13.34
C LEU A 97 -5.98 -1.89 -13.78
N ARG A 98 -5.90 -3.07 -13.17
CA ARG A 98 -4.93 -4.10 -13.53
C ARG A 98 -5.13 -4.59 -14.96
N ASP A 99 -6.38 -4.79 -15.38
CA ASP A 99 -6.73 -5.22 -16.74
C ASP A 99 -6.36 -4.16 -17.80
N GLN A 100 -6.24 -2.90 -17.38
CA GLN A 100 -5.74 -1.78 -18.19
C GLN A 100 -4.21 -1.63 -18.15
N GLY A 101 -3.48 -2.54 -17.50
CA GLY A 101 -2.02 -2.55 -17.41
C GLY A 101 -1.44 -1.86 -16.18
N CYS A 102 -2.27 -1.46 -15.20
CA CYS A 102 -1.76 -0.98 -13.92
C CYS A 102 -1.08 -2.14 -13.16
N ILE A 103 0.15 -1.91 -12.69
CA ILE A 103 0.92 -2.94 -11.99
C ILE A 103 0.42 -3.07 -10.55
N ILE A 104 -0.63 -3.87 -10.38
CA ILE A 104 -1.21 -4.24 -9.09
C ILE A 104 -1.11 -5.76 -8.98
N PRO A 105 -0.26 -6.30 -8.09
CA PRO A 105 -0.12 -7.74 -7.91
C PRO A 105 -1.47 -8.37 -7.58
N SER A 106 -1.84 -9.42 -8.31
CA SER A 106 -2.91 -10.30 -7.88
C SER A 106 -2.42 -11.04 -6.62
N ARG A 107 -2.95 -10.67 -5.46
CA ARG A 107 -2.59 -11.35 -4.21
C ARG A 107 -3.20 -12.75 -4.26
N ARG A 108 -2.40 -13.76 -4.64
CA ARG A 108 -2.74 -15.16 -4.35
C ARG A 108 -2.84 -15.28 -2.83
N VAL A 109 -4.02 -15.64 -2.31
CA VAL A 109 -4.16 -16.08 -0.92
C VAL A 109 -3.09 -17.15 -0.70
N SER A 110 -2.23 -16.97 0.30
CA SER A 110 -1.16 -17.94 0.55
C SER A 110 -1.80 -19.30 0.83
N SER A 111 -1.58 -20.27 -0.06
CA SER A 111 -2.10 -21.64 0.00
C SER A 111 -1.68 -22.43 1.24
N ARG A 112 -0.79 -21.89 2.07
CA ARG A 112 -0.44 -22.44 3.40
C ARG A 112 -1.58 -22.31 4.42
N ILE A 113 -2.56 -21.45 4.19
CA ILE A 113 -3.73 -21.28 5.08
C ILE A 113 -4.79 -22.35 4.79
N MET A 114 -4.95 -22.77 3.54
CA MET A 114 -5.96 -23.78 3.14
C MET A 114 -5.68 -25.15 3.78
N GLN A 115 -4.41 -25.56 3.85
CA GLN A 115 -4.04 -26.88 4.38
C GLN A 115 -4.34 -27.08 5.86
N ARG A 116 -4.58 -26.03 6.67
CA ARG A 116 -4.83 -26.19 8.11
C ARG A 116 -6.31 -26.38 8.46
N HIS A 117 -7.22 -25.94 7.60
CA HIS A 117 -8.66 -26.06 7.86
C HIS A 117 -9.21 -27.44 7.46
N ASP A 118 -8.56 -28.14 6.54
CA ASP A 118 -8.99 -29.47 6.11
C ASP A 118 -8.65 -30.59 7.11
N TYR A 119 -7.79 -30.36 8.11
CA TYR A 119 -7.44 -31.38 9.13
C TYR A 119 -8.32 -31.36 10.38
N LEU A 120 -9.26 -30.41 10.51
CA LEU A 120 -10.11 -30.27 11.70
C LEU A 120 -11.58 -30.64 11.46
N ASN A 121 -11.94 -31.14 10.28
CA ASN A 121 -13.32 -31.49 9.92
C ASN A 121 -13.55 -33.00 9.66
N ASP A 122 -12.57 -33.86 9.94
CA ASP A 122 -12.68 -35.32 9.74
C ASP A 122 -12.83 -36.10 11.07
N GLU A 123 -13.21 -35.45 12.17
CA GLU A 123 -13.66 -36.14 13.40
C GLU A 123 -15.09 -35.74 13.77
N GLU A 124 -16.07 -36.32 13.08
CA GLU A 124 -17.40 -36.63 13.64
C GLU A 124 -17.94 -37.94 13.06
#